data_AF-A0A9D7I579-F1
#
_entry.id   AF-A0A9D7I579-F1
#
_cell.length_a   1.000
_cell.length_b   1.000
_cell.length_c   1.000
_cell.angle_alpha   90.00
_cell.angle_beta   90.00
_cell.angle_gamma   90.00
#
_symmetry.space_group_name_H-M   'P 1'
#
loop_
_entity.id
_entity.type
_entity.pdbx_description
1 polymer ?
#
loop_
_entity_poly.entity_id
_entity_poly.type
_entity_poly.pdbx_seq_one_letter_code
_entity_poly.pdbx_strand_id
1 'polypeptide(L)'
;MKSFLNLLFCCLPLLLGAQNNITGTWKGIITQDEGGYRTNYDMELVLKQEGDKITGRSTVRVDDIFAVMDLEGEMVSGGYFRFQEKAIVDFKKVEGLEWCIKRGQLLLKFEKDEIKLEGFWQGTTSFSTCIPGKIFVKKMSPRA
;
A
#
# COMPACT_ATOMS: atom_id res chain seq x y z
N MET A 1 18.42 3.83 62.34
CA MET A 1 18.03 4.32 61.00
C MET A 1 19.09 3.93 59.98
N LYS A 2 18.96 2.81 59.26
CA LYS A 2 19.66 2.57 57.98
C LYS A 2 18.75 1.74 57.08
N SER A 3 18.31 2.43 56.02
CA SER A 3 17.54 1.96 54.87
C SER A 3 18.28 0.87 54.11
N PHE A 4 17.56 -0.11 53.56
CA PHE A 4 17.93 -0.81 52.33
C PHE A 4 16.66 -1.31 51.63
N LEU A 5 16.00 -0.39 50.90
CA LEU A 5 14.93 -0.73 49.95
C LEU A 5 15.59 -1.04 48.60
N ASN A 6 15.78 -2.33 48.32
CA ASN A 6 16.26 -2.80 47.01
C ASN A 6 15.13 -2.65 45.97
N LEU A 7 15.19 -1.56 45.21
CA LEU A 7 14.35 -1.33 44.04
C LEU A 7 14.94 -2.12 42.86
N LEU A 8 14.48 -3.35 42.66
CA LEU A 8 14.80 -4.15 41.48
C LEU A 8 14.09 -3.50 40.27
N PHE A 9 14.80 -2.61 39.59
CA PHE A 9 14.35 -1.97 38.36
C PHE A 9 14.36 -3.02 37.25
N CYS A 10 13.20 -3.63 36.99
CA CYS A 10 12.98 -4.47 35.80
C CYS A 10 13.23 -3.62 34.54
N CYS A 11 14.44 -3.71 34.00
CA CYS A 11 14.71 -3.38 32.59
C CYS A 11 13.93 -4.35 31.72
N LEU A 12 12.66 -4.04 31.46
CA LEU A 12 11.93 -4.63 30.35
C LEU A 12 12.71 -4.25 29.09
N PRO A 13 13.25 -5.21 28.31
CA PRO A 13 13.75 -4.87 27.00
C PRO A 13 12.54 -4.40 26.20
N LEU A 14 12.44 -3.09 25.99
CA LEU A 14 11.59 -2.54 24.95
C LEU A 14 12.07 -3.22 23.67
N LEU A 15 11.33 -4.22 23.22
CA LEU A 15 11.41 -4.74 21.88
C LEU A 15 11.02 -3.58 20.97
N LEU A 16 12.00 -2.72 20.67
CA LEU A 16 11.97 -1.80 19.55
C LEU A 16 12.01 -2.68 18.31
N GLY A 17 10.89 -3.34 18.01
CA GLY A 17 10.64 -3.88 16.70
C GLY A 17 10.78 -2.69 15.76
N ALA A 18 11.75 -2.76 14.86
CA ALA A 18 11.88 -1.79 13.79
C ALA A 18 10.53 -1.75 13.07
N GLN A 19 9.71 -0.73 13.36
CA GLN A 19 8.45 -0.57 12.69
C GLN A 19 8.78 -0.18 11.26
N ASN A 20 8.50 -1.11 10.34
CA ASN A 20 8.59 -0.89 8.91
C ASN A 20 7.57 0.20 8.54
N ASN A 21 8.00 1.46 8.61
CA ASN A 21 7.15 2.61 8.34
C ASN A 21 7.07 2.86 6.83
N ILE A 22 5.90 2.62 6.27
CA ILE A 22 5.63 2.80 4.84
C ILE A 22 4.91 4.12 4.52
N THR A 23 4.77 5.03 5.48
CA THR A 23 4.23 6.38 5.25
C THR A 23 5.01 7.08 4.14
N GLY A 24 4.28 7.74 3.24
CA GLY A 24 4.83 8.53 2.15
C GLY A 24 4.11 8.30 0.83
N THR A 25 4.68 8.89 -0.23
CA THR A 25 4.21 8.71 -1.60
C THR A 25 5.03 7.63 -2.28
N TRP A 26 4.35 6.74 -2.99
CA TRP A 26 4.94 5.66 -3.77
C TRP A 26 4.47 5.75 -5.21
N LYS A 27 5.36 5.53 -6.17
CA LYS A 27 5.03 5.60 -7.60
C LYS A 27 5.62 4.45 -8.37
N GLY A 28 4.91 4.03 -9.41
CA GLY A 28 5.35 2.99 -10.32
C GLY A 28 4.20 2.51 -11.16
N ILE A 29 4.04 1.19 -11.29
CA ILE A 29 3.07 0.59 -12.20
C ILE A 29 2.17 -0.43 -11.49
N ILE A 30 0.97 -0.58 -12.03
CA ILE A 30 0.07 -1.70 -11.79
C ILE A 30 -0.19 -2.41 -13.11
N THR A 31 -0.08 -3.73 -13.08
CA THR A 31 -0.27 -4.58 -14.26
C THR A 31 -1.60 -5.30 -14.19
N GLN A 32 -2.08 -5.73 -15.36
CA GLN A 32 -3.24 -6.61 -15.50
C GLN A 32 -2.85 -7.73 -16.47
N ASP A 33 -3.20 -8.97 -16.13
CA ASP A 33 -2.99 -10.10 -17.04
C ASP A 33 -3.86 -9.94 -18.32
N GLU A 34 -3.67 -10.83 -19.29
CA GLU A 34 -4.28 -10.69 -20.63
C GLU A 34 -5.82 -10.64 -20.57
N GLY A 35 -6.41 -9.74 -21.38
CA GLY A 35 -7.86 -9.56 -21.52
C GLY A 35 -8.42 -8.25 -20.92
N GLY A 36 -7.57 -7.42 -20.30
CA GLY A 36 -7.94 -6.09 -19.78
C GLY A 36 -7.93 -4.97 -20.81
N TYR A 37 -8.33 -3.76 -20.40
CA TYR A 37 -8.27 -2.55 -21.25
C TYR A 37 -6.83 -2.21 -21.68
N ARG A 38 -5.90 -2.33 -20.74
CA ARG A 38 -4.44 -2.23 -20.93
C ARG A 38 -3.76 -3.25 -20.01
N THR A 39 -2.51 -3.58 -20.34
CA THR A 39 -1.68 -4.47 -19.52
C THR A 39 -0.92 -3.74 -18.42
N ASN A 40 -0.67 -2.44 -18.59
CA ASN A 40 0.07 -1.60 -17.64
C ASN A 40 -0.63 -0.25 -17.45
N TYR A 41 -0.59 0.24 -16.22
CA TYR A 41 -1.13 1.54 -15.80
C TYR A 41 -0.15 2.20 -14.83
N ASP A 42 -0.09 3.52 -14.83
CA ASP A 42 0.65 4.26 -13.81
C ASP A 42 -0.09 4.16 -12.49
N MET A 43 0.66 3.91 -11.41
CA MET A 43 0.13 3.81 -10.06
C MET A 43 0.85 4.75 -9.10
N GLU A 44 0.05 5.44 -8.29
CA GLU A 44 0.50 6.22 -7.15
C GLU A 44 -0.21 5.74 -5.89
N LEU A 45 0.54 5.57 -4.79
CA LEU A 45 0.00 5.38 -3.45
C LEU A 45 0.43 6.55 -2.57
N VAL A 46 -0.52 7.14 -1.85
CA VAL A 46 -0.23 8.12 -0.79
C VAL A 46 -0.68 7.49 0.52
N LEU A 47 0.29 7.05 1.34
CA LEU A 47 0.04 6.22 2.51
C LEU A 47 0.39 6.97 3.80
N LYS A 48 -0.43 6.76 4.83
CA LYS A 48 -0.20 7.17 6.20
C LYS A 48 -0.34 5.96 7.11
N GLN A 49 0.67 5.74 7.96
CA GLN A 49 0.72 4.62 8.90
C GLN A 49 0.61 5.09 10.35
N GLU A 50 -0.24 4.44 11.13
CA GLU A 50 -0.42 4.63 12.58
C GLU A 50 -0.37 3.26 13.27
N GLY A 51 0.79 2.92 13.84
CA GLY A 51 1.07 1.55 14.28
C GLY A 51 1.08 0.58 13.09
N ASP A 52 0.29 -0.49 13.16
CA ASP A 52 0.13 -1.42 12.04
C ASP A 52 -0.93 -0.97 11.04
N LYS A 53 -1.79 -0.02 11.39
CA LYS A 53 -2.88 0.45 10.51
C LYS A 53 -2.35 1.40 9.46
N ILE A 54 -2.85 1.25 8.24
CA ILE A 54 -2.51 2.08 7.09
C ILE A 54 -3.80 2.64 6.49
N THR A 55 -3.79 3.93 6.21
CA THR A 55 -4.83 4.62 5.45
C THR A 55 -4.17 5.37 4.30
N GLY A 56 -4.93 5.69 3.26
CA GLY A 56 -4.36 6.43 2.14
C GLY A 56 -5.26 6.49 0.93
N ARG A 57 -4.64 6.87 -0.18
CA ARG A 57 -5.26 6.82 -1.51
C ARG A 57 -4.40 6.03 -2.46
N SER A 58 -5.04 5.23 -3.30
CA SER A 58 -4.46 4.70 -4.52
C SER A 58 -4.96 5.51 -5.70
N THR A 59 -4.09 5.79 -6.66
CA THR A 59 -4.49 6.37 -7.93
C THR A 59 -3.94 5.54 -9.06
N VAL A 60 -4.80 5.18 -10.00
CA VAL A 60 -4.43 4.48 -11.24
C VAL A 60 -4.71 5.41 -12.42
N ARG A 61 -3.76 5.52 -13.35
CA ARG A 61 -3.88 6.35 -14.57
C ARG A 61 -3.42 5.57 -15.79
N VAL A 62 -4.10 5.80 -16.90
CA VAL A 62 -3.64 5.37 -18.22
C VAL A 62 -4.27 6.25 -19.28
N ASP A 63 -3.52 6.58 -20.33
CA ASP A 63 -3.96 7.52 -21.35
C ASP A 63 -4.50 8.81 -20.68
N ASP A 64 -5.73 9.21 -21.02
CA ASP A 64 -6.41 10.37 -20.45
C ASP A 64 -7.42 10.03 -19.33
N ILE A 65 -7.44 8.79 -18.84
CA ILE A 65 -8.39 8.30 -17.83
C ILE A 65 -7.69 7.99 -16.51
N PHE A 66 -8.43 8.09 -15.40
CA PHE A 66 -7.90 7.82 -14.07
C PHE A 66 -8.99 7.40 -13.09
N ALA A 67 -8.57 6.80 -11.98
CA ALA A 67 -9.39 6.74 -10.78
C ALA A 67 -8.55 6.83 -9.51
N VAL A 68 -9.12 7.53 -8.54
CA VAL A 68 -8.61 7.71 -7.19
C VAL A 68 -9.52 6.92 -6.25
N MET A 69 -8.93 6.02 -5.45
CA MET A 69 -9.65 5.22 -4.48
C MET A 69 -9.16 5.51 -3.07
N ASP A 70 -10.09 5.53 -2.11
CA ASP A 70 -9.72 5.45 -0.70
C ASP A 70 -9.25 4.03 -0.40
N LEU A 71 -8.16 3.94 0.34
CA LEU A 71 -7.47 2.69 0.67
C LEU A 71 -7.26 2.58 2.18
N GLU A 72 -7.52 1.39 2.69
CA GLU A 72 -7.15 0.98 4.05
C GLU A 72 -6.32 -0.30 3.99
N GLY A 73 -5.58 -0.56 5.07
CA GLY A 73 -4.85 -1.80 5.20
C GLY A 73 -4.03 -1.86 6.47
N GLU A 74 -3.11 -2.81 6.52
CA GLU A 74 -2.27 -3.03 7.67
C GLU A 74 -0.92 -3.67 7.32
N MET A 75 0.10 -3.39 8.13
CA MET A 75 1.33 -4.15 8.14
C MET A 75 1.09 -5.49 8.83
N VAL A 76 1.48 -6.57 8.17
CA VAL A 76 1.46 -7.94 8.73
C VAL A 76 2.88 -8.49 8.82
N SER A 77 3.03 -9.64 9.49
CA SER A 77 4.32 -10.29 9.69
C SER A 77 5.05 -10.54 8.36
N GLY A 78 6.38 -10.46 8.40
CA GLY A 78 7.22 -10.64 7.20
C GLY A 78 7.34 -9.40 6.30
N GLY A 79 6.90 -8.22 6.77
CA GLY A 79 7.05 -6.96 6.02
C GLY A 79 6.03 -6.80 4.90
N TYR A 80 4.89 -7.49 5.00
CA TYR A 80 3.82 -7.38 4.03
C TYR A 80 2.84 -6.28 4.42
N PHE A 81 2.43 -5.50 3.44
CA PHE A 81 1.31 -4.57 3.51
C PHE A 81 0.10 -5.23 2.86
N ARG A 82 -0.92 -5.57 3.65
CA ARG A 82 -2.21 -6.06 3.16
C ARG A 82 -3.15 -4.87 3.01
N PHE A 83 -3.75 -4.68 1.83
CA PHE A 83 -4.60 -3.53 1.54
C PHE A 83 -5.93 -3.91 0.88
N GLN A 84 -6.90 -3.02 1.03
CA GLN A 84 -8.16 -3.04 0.34
C GLN A 84 -8.63 -1.60 0.04
N GLU A 85 -9.08 -1.38 -1.18
CA GLU A 85 -9.78 -0.16 -1.59
C GLU A 85 -11.24 -0.22 -1.13
N LYS A 86 -11.79 0.93 -0.74
CA LYS A 86 -13.12 1.04 -0.14
C LYS A 86 -14.13 1.70 -1.04
N ALA A 87 -13.73 2.79 -1.69
CA ALA A 87 -14.60 3.57 -2.56
C ALA A 87 -13.78 4.28 -3.63
N ILE A 88 -14.41 4.54 -4.78
CA ILE A 88 -13.90 5.47 -5.78
C ILE A 88 -14.27 6.88 -5.31
N VAL A 89 -13.27 7.75 -5.20
CA VAL A 89 -13.41 9.12 -4.70
C VAL A 89 -13.48 10.12 -5.85
N ASP A 90 -12.74 9.84 -6.92
CA ASP A 90 -12.69 10.66 -8.14
C ASP A 90 -12.29 9.77 -9.32
N PHE A 91 -12.81 10.06 -10.51
CA PHE A 91 -12.47 9.31 -11.71
C PHE A 91 -12.78 10.05 -12.99
N LYS A 92 -12.05 9.67 -14.04
CA LYS A 92 -12.37 9.91 -15.43
C LYS A 92 -12.31 8.57 -16.15
N LYS A 93 -13.32 8.25 -16.97
CA LYS A 93 -13.41 6.97 -17.70
C LYS A 93 -14.04 7.17 -19.08
N VAL A 94 -13.83 6.20 -19.96
CA VAL A 94 -14.60 6.07 -21.20
C VAL A 94 -15.91 5.31 -20.94
N GLU A 95 -16.86 5.44 -21.86
CA GLU A 95 -18.11 4.69 -21.80
C GLU A 95 -17.86 3.17 -21.81
N GLY A 96 -18.65 2.41 -21.05
CA GLY A 96 -18.51 0.95 -20.93
C GLY A 96 -17.38 0.46 -20.04
N LEU A 97 -16.50 1.34 -19.53
CA LEU A 97 -15.45 0.97 -18.58
C LEU A 97 -15.92 1.14 -17.13
N GLU A 98 -15.53 0.22 -16.25
CA GLU A 98 -15.69 0.34 -14.80
C GLU A 98 -14.34 0.09 -14.10
N TRP A 99 -14.03 0.94 -13.12
CA TRP A 99 -12.80 0.83 -12.34
C TRP A 99 -12.94 -0.25 -11.27
N CYS A 100 -11.92 -1.09 -11.16
CA CYS A 100 -11.88 -2.14 -10.16
C CYS A 100 -11.64 -1.57 -8.76
N ILE A 101 -12.40 -2.06 -7.77
CA ILE A 101 -12.05 -1.98 -6.36
C ILE A 101 -11.09 -3.12 -6.05
N LYS A 102 -9.86 -2.76 -5.65
CA LYS A 102 -8.73 -3.69 -5.54
C LYS A 102 -8.43 -4.07 -4.10
N ARG A 103 -7.89 -5.26 -3.92
CA ARG A 103 -7.30 -5.76 -2.68
C ARG A 103 -6.07 -6.57 -3.00
N GLY A 104 -5.11 -6.63 -2.09
CA GLY A 104 -3.86 -7.32 -2.35
C GLY A 104 -2.90 -7.33 -1.18
N GLN A 105 -1.71 -7.83 -1.46
CA GLN A 105 -0.62 -7.91 -0.50
C GLN A 105 0.70 -7.56 -1.19
N LEU A 106 1.39 -6.55 -0.64
CA LEU A 106 2.63 -6.02 -1.17
C LEU A 106 3.76 -6.27 -0.18
N LEU A 107 4.88 -6.81 -0.63
CA LEU A 107 6.09 -6.98 0.16
C LEU A 107 6.90 -5.69 0.16
N LEU A 108 7.23 -5.20 1.36
CA LEU A 108 8.20 -4.13 1.53
C LEU A 108 9.62 -4.67 1.33
N LYS A 109 10.32 -4.14 0.33
CA LYS A 109 11.70 -4.50 -0.01
C LYS A 109 12.63 -3.30 0.17
N PHE A 110 13.78 -3.55 0.76
CA PHE A 110 14.88 -2.59 0.87
C PHE A 110 15.99 -3.05 -0.08
N GLU A 111 16.19 -2.33 -1.16
CA GLU A 111 17.31 -2.49 -2.09
C GLU A 111 18.26 -1.30 -1.93
N LYS A 112 19.53 -1.45 -2.32
CA LYS A 112 20.64 -0.54 -1.99
C LYS A 112 20.27 0.95 -1.88
N ASP A 113 19.59 1.48 -2.90
CA ASP A 113 19.20 2.89 -3.01
C ASP A 113 17.68 3.10 -3.12
N GLU A 114 16.87 2.04 -2.99
CA GLU A 114 15.43 2.10 -3.26
C GLU A 114 14.62 1.29 -2.24
N ILE A 115 13.51 1.87 -1.77
CA ILE A 115 12.51 1.15 -0.99
C ILE A 115 11.32 0.88 -1.92
N LYS A 116 10.89 -0.38 -1.99
CA LYS A 116 9.84 -0.83 -2.92
C LYS A 116 8.69 -1.53 -2.19
N LEU A 117 7.51 -1.43 -2.78
CA LEU A 117 6.36 -2.29 -2.47
C LEU A 117 6.02 -3.08 -3.73
N GLU A 118 6.03 -4.40 -3.62
CA GLU A 118 5.79 -5.29 -4.75
C GLU A 118 4.88 -6.45 -4.37
N GLY A 119 3.89 -6.77 -5.20
CA GLY A 119 3.04 -7.93 -4.93
C GLY A 119 1.84 -8.04 -5.83
N PHE A 120 0.91 -8.91 -5.45
CA PHE A 120 -0.27 -9.24 -6.24
C PHE A 120 -1.48 -8.42 -5.82
N TRP A 121 -2.34 -8.13 -6.79
CA TRP A 121 -3.66 -7.57 -6.55
C TRP A 121 -4.74 -8.37 -7.30
N GLN A 122 -5.94 -8.30 -6.76
CA GLN A 122 -7.17 -8.77 -7.39
C GLN A 122 -8.26 -7.74 -7.12
N GLY A 123 -9.33 -7.73 -7.90
CA GLY A 123 -10.39 -6.76 -7.71
C GLY A 123 -11.72 -7.19 -8.30
N THR A 124 -12.72 -6.35 -8.09
CA THR A 124 -14.08 -6.55 -8.59
C THR A 124 -14.64 -5.23 -9.09
N THR A 125 -15.49 -5.31 -10.11
CA THR A 125 -16.47 -4.27 -10.45
C THR A 125 -17.81 -4.60 -9.79
N SER A 126 -18.85 -3.82 -10.06
CA SER A 126 -20.22 -4.11 -9.66
C SER A 126 -20.80 -5.39 -10.28
N PHE A 127 -20.23 -5.88 -11.38
CA PHE A 127 -20.81 -6.98 -12.17
C PHE A 127 -19.85 -8.15 -12.44
N SER A 128 -18.53 -8.02 -12.23
CA SER A 128 -17.59 -9.12 -12.46
C SER A 128 -16.31 -9.02 -11.62
N THR A 129 -15.58 -10.12 -11.55
CA THR A 129 -14.19 -10.12 -11.07
C THR A 129 -13.29 -9.47 -12.11
N CYS A 130 -12.37 -8.63 -11.67
CA CYS A 130 -11.34 -8.07 -12.52
C CYS A 130 -10.22 -9.07 -12.74
N ILE A 131 -9.63 -9.04 -13.94
CA ILE A 131 -8.40 -9.78 -14.22
C ILE A 131 -7.31 -9.28 -13.25
N PRO A 132 -6.62 -10.16 -12.52
CA PRO A 132 -5.63 -9.77 -11.52
C PRO A 132 -4.32 -9.30 -12.17
N GLY A 133 -3.38 -8.93 -11.33
CA GLY A 133 -2.01 -8.63 -11.77
C GLY A 133 -1.10 -8.30 -10.60
N LYS A 134 -0.10 -7.44 -10.86
CA LYS A 134 0.93 -7.08 -9.89
C LYS A 134 1.05 -5.57 -9.74
N ILE A 135 1.50 -5.13 -8.57
CA ILE A 135 1.84 -3.74 -8.28
C ILE A 135 3.34 -3.68 -8.02
N PHE A 136 4.00 -2.70 -8.62
CA PHE A 136 5.42 -2.40 -8.42
C PHE A 136 5.60 -0.90 -8.23
N VAL A 137 5.80 -0.46 -6.99
CA VAL A 137 5.97 0.97 -6.68
C VAL A 137 7.20 1.21 -5.82
N LYS A 138 7.85 2.35 -6.04
CA LYS A 138 9.02 2.81 -5.31
C LYS A 138 8.66 3.99 -4.42
N LYS A 139 9.28 4.08 -3.25
CA LYS A 139 9.10 5.21 -2.35
C LYS A 139 9.72 6.45 -2.99
N MET A 140 8.96 7.53 -3.07
CA MET A 140 9.45 8.80 -3.57
C MET A 140 10.25 9.50 -2.46
N SER A 141 11.38 10.12 -2.81
CA SER A 141 12.02 11.03 -1.86
C SER A 141 11.07 12.20 -1.59
N PRO A 142 11.05 12.75 -0.37
CA PRO A 142 10.47 14.07 -0.14
C PRO A 142 11.10 15.03 -1.16
N ARG A 143 10.27 15.81 -1.87
CA ARG A 143 10.81 16.96 -2.61
C ARG A 143 11.36 17.92 -1.56
N ALA A 144 12.65 18.26 -1.69
CA ALA A 144 13.31 19.26 -0.87
C ALA A 144 12.72 20.65 -1.10
#